data_AF-D7GQE0-F1
#
_entry.id   AF-D7GQE0-F1
#
_cell.length_a   1.000
_cell.length_b   1.000
_cell.length_c   1.000
_cell.angle_alpha   90.00
_cell.angle_beta   90.00
_cell.angle_gamma   90.00
#
_symmetry.space_group_name_H-M   'P 1'
#
loop_
_entity.id
_entity.type
_entity.pdbx_description
1 polymer ?
#
loop_
_entity_poly.entity_id
_entity_poly.type
_entity_poly.pdbx_seq_one_letter_code
_entity_poly.pdbx_strand_id
1 'polypeptide(L)' 'MEKRKISQYRLIKEFGLSSGQMSRLKKNTYVSTHTLETLCRILDCRIEDVMEVSFEDEEKENKAN' A
#
# COMPACT_ATOMS: atom_id res chain seq x y z
N MET A 1 7.11 -4.59 -4.20
CA MET A 1 6.88 -5.23 -5.52
C MET A 1 8.15 -5.85 -6.11
N GLU A 2 9.29 -5.16 -6.02
CA GLU A 2 10.57 -5.62 -6.58
C GLU A 2 11.01 -7.01 -6.08
N LYS A 3 10.87 -7.27 -4.76
CA LYS A 3 11.14 -8.61 -4.17
C LYS A 3 10.34 -9.74 -4.84
N ARG A 4 9.15 -9.44 -5.36
CA ARG A 4 8.26 -10.41 -6.05
C ARG A 4 8.31 -10.29 -7.58
N LYS A 5 9.15 -9.39 -8.13
CA LYS A 5 9.31 -9.14 -9.58
C LYS A 5 8.00 -8.87 -10.33
N ILE A 6 7.02 -8.26 -9.66
CA ILE A 6 5.74 -7.87 -10.28
C ILE A 6 5.80 -6.40 -10.70
N SER A 7 5.48 -6.10 -11.96
CA SER A 7 5.40 -4.73 -12.45
C SER A 7 4.04 -4.09 -12.13
N GLN A 8 4.02 -2.77 -12.03
CA GLN A 8 2.78 -2.02 -11.81
C GLN A 8 1.76 -2.22 -12.94
N TYR A 9 2.25 -2.36 -14.18
CA TYR A 9 1.41 -2.66 -15.32
C TYR A 9 0.63 -3.97 -15.12
N ARG A 10 1.30 -5.03 -14.63
CA ARG A 10 0.64 -6.30 -14.33
C ARG A 10 -0.41 -6.16 -13.25
N LEU A 11 -0.14 -5.38 -12.19
CA LEU A 11 -1.13 -5.12 -11.14
C LEU A 11 -2.40 -4.47 -11.65
N ILE A 12 -2.27 -3.54 -12.59
CA ILE A 12 -3.42 -2.84 -13.16
C ILE A 12 -4.15 -3.71 -14.19
N LYS A 13 -3.40 -4.37 -15.08
CA LYS A 13 -3.98 -5.06 -16.24
C LYS A 13 -4.36 -6.51 -15.98
N GLU A 14 -3.58 -7.23 -15.18
CA GLU A 14 -3.80 -8.65 -14.91
C GLU A 14 -4.54 -8.86 -13.58
N PHE A 15 -4.25 -8.03 -12.58
CA PHE A 15 -4.82 -8.20 -11.22
C PHE A 15 -5.93 -7.19 -10.88
N GLY A 16 -6.30 -6.32 -11.83
CA GLY A 16 -7.48 -5.47 -11.71
C GLY A 16 -7.36 -4.33 -10.69
N LEU A 17 -6.16 -3.99 -10.20
CA LEU A 17 -6.00 -2.77 -9.39
C LEU A 17 -6.30 -1.55 -10.26
N SER A 18 -7.15 -0.65 -9.77
CA SER A 18 -7.37 0.61 -10.46
C SER A 18 -6.10 1.48 -10.45
N SER A 19 -5.94 2.33 -11.47
CA SER A 19 -4.87 3.34 -11.50
C SER A 19 -4.94 4.27 -10.28
N GLY A 20 -6.15 4.55 -9.78
CA GLY A 20 -6.39 5.32 -8.56
C GLY A 20 -5.83 4.64 -7.31
N GLN A 21 -6.08 3.34 -7.12
CA GLN A 21 -5.50 2.57 -6.01
C GLN A 21 -3.97 2.53 -6.10
N MET A 22 -3.42 2.30 -7.30
CA MET A 22 -1.97 2.32 -7.51
C MET A 22 -1.36 3.68 -7.15
N SER A 23 -2.02 4.77 -7.53
CA SER A 23 -1.60 6.14 -7.20
C SER A 23 -1.59 6.38 -5.69
N ARG A 24 -2.62 5.92 -4.97
CA ARG A 24 -2.70 6.04 -3.51
C ARG A 24 -1.60 5.29 -2.79
N LEU A 25 -1.32 4.05 -3.21
CA LEU A 25 -0.23 3.22 -2.70
C LEU A 25 1.13 3.90 -2.90
N LYS A 26 1.38 4.46 -4.09
CA LYS A 26 2.63 5.19 -4.37
C LYS A 26 2.84 6.43 -3.50
N LYS A 27 1.75 7.11 -3.16
CA LYS A 27 1.78 8.34 -2.35
C LYS A 27 1.74 8.06 -0.84
N ASN A 28 1.75 6.79 -0.44
CA ASN A 28 1.57 6.36 0.95
C ASN A 28 0.35 7.02 1.62
N THR A 29 -0.78 7.07 0.89
CA THR A 29 -2.03 7.67 1.36
C THR A 29 -3.04 6.62 1.77
N TYR A 30 -4.14 7.05 2.40
CA TYR A 30 -5.21 6.15 2.85
C TYR A 30 -5.73 5.20 1.76
N VAL A 31 -5.74 3.93 2.12
CA VAL A 31 -6.28 2.81 1.35
C VAL A 31 -7.17 1.96 2.26
N SER A 32 -8.14 1.26 1.67
CA SER A 32 -8.99 0.34 2.43
C SER A 32 -8.23 -0.94 2.80
N THR A 33 -8.66 -1.60 3.88
CA THR A 33 -8.18 -2.92 4.27
C THR A 33 -8.36 -3.96 3.16
N HIS A 34 -9.45 -3.87 2.39
CA HIS A 34 -9.67 -4.73 1.22
C HIS A 34 -8.63 -4.52 0.10
N THR A 35 -8.16 -3.27 -0.09
CA THR A 35 -7.08 -3.00 -1.06
C THR A 35 -5.77 -3.66 -0.60
N LEU A 36 -5.48 -3.60 0.70
CA LEU A 36 -4.30 -4.23 1.29
C LEU A 36 -4.38 -5.76 1.23
N GLU A 37 -5.54 -6.35 1.53
CA GLU A 37 -5.81 -7.78 1.38
C GLU A 37 -5.56 -8.23 -0.07
N THR A 38 -6.15 -7.53 -1.04
CA THR A 38 -5.99 -7.83 -2.46
C THR A 38 -4.51 -7.78 -2.85
N LEU A 39 -3.80 -6.73 -2.42
CA LEU A 39 -2.36 -6.60 -2.66
C LEU A 39 -1.57 -7.76 -2.05
N CYS A 40 -1.88 -8.17 -0.82
CA CYS A 40 -1.22 -9.29 -0.15
C CYS A 40 -1.47 -10.62 -0.86
N ARG A 41 -2.69 -10.87 -1.36
CA ARG A 41 -3.02 -12.07 -2.15
C ARG A 41 -2.26 -12.12 -3.48
N ILE A 42 -2.06 -10.97 -4.12
CA ILE A 42 -1.30 -10.89 -5.37
C ILE A 42 0.20 -11.09 -5.13
N LEU A 43 0.73 -10.50 -4.05
CA LEU A 43 2.15 -10.55 -3.72
C LEU A 43 2.56 -11.79 -2.93
N ASP A 44 1.59 -12.61 -2.51
CA ASP A 44 1.78 -13.75 -1.62
C ASP A 44 2.63 -13.35 -0.40
N CYS A 45 2.10 -12.40 0.38
CA CYS A 45 2.77 -11.85 1.55
C CYS A 45 1.81 -11.67 2.73
N ARG A 46 2.38 -11.46 3.91
CA ARG A 46 1.62 -11.12 5.11
C ARG A 46 1.37 -9.61 5.15
N ILE A 47 0.40 -9.17 5.96
CA ILE A 47 0.01 -7.75 6.01
C ILE A 47 1.13 -6.86 6.57
N GLU A 48 1.89 -7.38 7.52
CA GLU A 48 3.08 -6.78 8.10
C GLU A 48 4.25 -6.63 7.13
N ASP A 49 4.23 -7.32 5.97
CA ASP A 49 5.24 -7.12 4.92
C ASP A 49 4.97 -5.83 4.10
N VAL A 50 3.78 -5.22 4.23
CA VAL A 50 3.34 -4.08 3.43
C VAL A 50 2.90 -2.86 4.23
N MET A 51 2.67 -2.99 5.54
CA MET A 51 2.18 -1.91 6.39
C MET A 51 2.74 -2.03 7.81
N GLU A 52 3.05 -0.89 8.41
CA GLU A 52 3.41 -0.74 9.82
C GLU A 52 2.55 0.36 10.46
N VAL A 53 2.37 0.29 11.78
CA VAL A 53 1.73 1.35 12.57
C VAL A 53 2.83 2.09 13.31
N SER A 54 3.05 3.36 12.96
CA SER A 54 3.95 4.27 13.66
C SER A 54 3.15 5.23 14.54
N PHE A 55 3.63 5.47 15.76
CA PHE A 55 3.08 6.49 16.67
C PHE A 55 3.90 7.79 16.63
N GLU A 56 4.92 7.87 15.75
CA GLU A 56 5.85 9.01 15.66
C GLU A 56 5.21 10.27 15.06
N ASP A 57 4.06 10.16 14.39
CA ASP A 57 3.37 11.29 13.76
C ASP A 57 2.56 12.13 14.78
N GLU A 58 2.22 11.59 15.96
CA GLU A 58 1.57 12.36 17.03
C GLU A 58 2.48 13.48 17.58
N GLU A 59 3.80 13.34 17.47
CA GLU A 59 4.73 14.39 17.92
C GLU A 59 4.89 15.56 16.92
N LYS A 60 4.60 15.35 15.63
CA LYS A 60 4.76 16.40 14.61
C LYS A 60 3.53 17.29 14.49
N GLU A 61 2.33 16.75 14.69
CA GLU A 61 1.10 17.55 14.78
C GLU A 61 1.04 18.39 16.07
N ASN A 62 1.55 17.88 17.19
CA ASN A 62 1.58 18.62 18.46
C ASN A 62 2.67 19.71 18.56
N LYS A 63 3.65 19.74 17.65
CA LYS A 63 4.66 20.81 17.57
C LYS A 63 4.30 21.93 16.59
N ALA A 64 3.20 21.77 15.85
CA ALA A 64 2.70 22.74 14.87
C ALA A 64 1.44 23.50 15.34
N ASN A 65 0.96 23.23 16.56
CA ASN A 65 -0.12 23.94 17.24
C ASN A 65 0.39 24.70 18.48
#